data_AF-A0A8I1YCM5-F1
#
_entry.id   AF-A0A8I1YCM5-F1
#
_cell.length_a   1.000
_cell.length_b   1.000
_cell.length_c   1.000
_cell.angle_alpha   90.00
_cell.angle_beta   90.00
_cell.angle_gamma   90.00
#
_symmetry.space_group_name_H-M   'P 1'
#
loop_
_entity.id
_entity.type
_entity.pdbx_description
1 polymer ?
#
loop_
_entity_poly.entity_id
_entity_poly.type
_entity_poly.pdbx_seq_one_letter_code
_entity_poly.pdbx_strand_id
1 'polypeptide(L)'
;MADGDHAAHGDCWFRFIIDSRWITEDEILSEQALKRGSIGEANGRPWNHEVSGRLNSMTADVQADGEAFVAAIVSGLQNPQKRPKHLCFAGVAFNSPKNLATQIGNIRTGVFHTPIDLPDRFASPAHADFVTFGSSDHDLDAIRTWLQENLKVLKAAQLSKMPSVCSSSQSVTVETSSAASTAQSMTDVLRR
;
A
#
# COMPACT_ATOMS: atom_id res chain seq x y z
N MET A 1 6.92 13.87 14.54
CA MET A 1 6.17 12.65 14.90
C MET A 1 7.17 11.71 15.53
N ALA A 2 6.83 11.11 16.67
CA ALA A 2 7.64 10.08 17.30
C ALA A 2 7.46 8.74 16.56
N ASP A 3 8.38 7.83 16.78
CA ASP A 3 8.24 6.45 16.35
C ASP A 3 7.00 5.79 17.00
N GLY A 4 6.18 5.11 16.21
CA GLY A 4 4.93 4.49 16.64
C GLY A 4 3.73 5.45 16.72
N ASP A 5 3.91 6.73 16.36
CA ASP A 5 2.77 7.65 16.23
C ASP A 5 1.93 7.29 14.99
N HIS A 6 0.62 7.47 15.08
CA HIS A 6 -0.27 7.38 13.93
C HIS A 6 0.04 8.48 12.91
N ALA A 7 0.07 8.13 11.63
CA ALA A 7 0.13 9.11 10.55
C ALA A 7 -1.13 9.97 10.52
N ALA A 8 -0.97 11.27 10.24
CA ALA A 8 -2.09 12.20 10.17
C ALA A 8 -3.08 11.81 9.06
N HIS A 9 -4.38 11.80 9.35
CA HIS A 9 -5.43 11.43 8.39
C HIS A 9 -5.45 12.29 7.11
N GLY A 10 -4.98 13.54 7.18
CA GLY A 10 -4.91 14.46 6.03
C GLY A 10 -3.67 14.27 5.15
N ASP A 11 -2.78 13.35 5.49
CA ASP A 11 -1.57 13.06 4.72
C ASP A 11 -1.82 12.01 3.63
N CYS A 12 -0.77 11.67 2.90
CA CYS A 12 -0.79 10.68 1.85
C CYS A 12 0.34 9.68 2.09
N TRP A 13 -0.01 8.43 2.36
CA TRP A 13 0.95 7.35 2.45
C TRP A 13 1.19 6.76 1.06
N PHE A 14 2.45 6.52 0.71
CA PHE A 14 2.82 5.98 -0.58
C PHE A 14 4.02 5.04 -0.54
N ARG A 15 4.10 4.18 -1.56
CA ARG A 15 5.26 3.34 -1.88
C ARG A 15 5.78 3.69 -3.26
N PHE A 16 7.11 3.70 -3.41
CA PHE A 16 7.74 3.78 -4.72
C PHE A 16 7.53 2.49 -5.51
N ILE A 17 7.19 2.65 -6.78
CA ILE A 17 7.16 1.58 -7.77
C ILE A 17 8.43 1.71 -8.59
N ILE A 18 9.33 0.72 -8.43
CA ILE A 18 10.70 0.76 -8.97
C ILE A 18 10.90 -0.12 -10.22
N ASP A 19 9.84 -0.75 -10.71
CA ASP A 19 9.86 -1.56 -11.92
C ASP A 19 8.67 -1.15 -12.79
N SER A 20 8.92 -0.69 -14.02
CA SER A 20 7.85 -0.21 -14.90
C SER A 20 6.85 -1.30 -15.29
N ARG A 21 7.20 -2.58 -15.13
CA ARG A 21 6.28 -3.70 -15.39
C ARG A 21 5.28 -3.93 -14.25
N TRP A 22 5.44 -3.24 -13.12
CA TRP A 22 4.54 -3.36 -11.97
C TRP A 22 3.34 -2.42 -12.03
N ILE A 23 3.23 -1.60 -13.07
CA ILE A 23 2.06 -0.76 -13.35
C ILE A 23 1.49 -1.20 -14.69
N THR A 24 0.20 -1.54 -14.73
CA THR A 24 -0.48 -1.85 -15.99
C THR A 24 -0.72 -0.58 -16.81
N GLU A 25 -1.16 -0.73 -18.06
CA GLU A 25 -1.54 0.43 -18.88
C GLU A 25 -2.65 1.25 -18.21
N ASP A 26 -3.63 0.57 -17.62
CA ASP A 26 -4.78 1.11 -16.88
C ASP A 26 -4.44 1.64 -15.46
N GLU A 27 -3.15 1.83 -15.14
CA GLU A 27 -2.71 2.37 -13.85
C GLU A 27 -3.14 1.49 -12.66
N ILE A 28 -3.11 0.17 -12.86
CA ILE A 28 -3.35 -0.81 -11.80
C ILE A 28 -2.01 -1.34 -11.31
N LEU A 29 -1.90 -1.52 -10.00
CA LEU A 29 -0.73 -2.13 -9.38
C LEU A 29 -0.71 -3.63 -9.69
N SER A 30 0.39 -4.13 -10.25
CA SER A 30 0.58 -5.57 -10.45
C SER A 30 0.74 -6.27 -9.11
N GLU A 31 0.14 -7.45 -8.97
CA GLU A 31 0.32 -8.34 -7.81
C GLU A 31 1.80 -8.60 -7.48
N GLN A 32 2.67 -8.62 -8.50
CA GLN A 32 4.12 -8.82 -8.34
C GLN A 32 4.79 -7.70 -7.51
N ALA A 33 4.22 -6.49 -7.52
CA ALA A 33 4.70 -5.37 -6.73
C ALA A 33 4.55 -5.63 -5.22
N LEU A 34 3.56 -6.45 -4.84
CA LEU A 34 3.23 -6.75 -3.45
C LEU A 34 3.72 -8.14 -3.00
N LYS A 35 4.02 -9.05 -3.92
CA LYS A 35 4.54 -10.40 -3.58
C LYS A 35 6.02 -10.41 -3.17
N ARG A 36 6.86 -9.54 -3.75
CA ARG A 36 8.32 -9.60 -3.55
C ARG A 36 8.77 -8.86 -2.28
N GLY A 37 8.67 -9.53 -1.13
CA GLY A 37 9.21 -9.04 0.15
C GLY A 37 8.58 -7.72 0.62
N SER A 38 7.38 -7.43 0.14
CA SER A 38 6.75 -6.13 0.32
C SER A 38 6.02 -6.02 1.66
N ILE A 39 5.67 -7.17 2.25
CA ILE A 39 5.06 -7.33 3.57
C ILE A 39 5.99 -8.24 4.38
N GLY A 40 6.53 -7.74 5.49
CA GLY A 40 7.44 -8.47 6.37
C GLY A 40 6.98 -8.46 7.82
N GLU A 41 7.52 -9.37 8.63
CA GLU A 41 7.30 -9.37 10.08
C GLU A 41 7.88 -8.12 10.74
N ALA A 42 7.11 -7.51 11.62
CA ALA A 42 7.51 -6.31 12.35
C ALA A 42 8.23 -6.67 13.65
N ASN A 43 9.45 -7.21 13.50
CA ASN A 43 10.27 -7.68 14.60
C ASN A 43 10.52 -6.59 15.65
N GLY A 44 10.05 -6.82 16.89
CA GLY A 44 10.22 -5.86 18.00
C GLY A 44 9.20 -4.72 18.03
N ARG A 45 8.16 -4.76 17.20
CA ARG A 45 7.07 -3.77 17.15
C ARG A 45 5.76 -4.34 17.72
N PRO A 46 4.77 -3.49 18.09
CA PRO A 46 3.49 -3.95 18.61
C PRO A 46 2.50 -4.45 17.55
N TRP A 47 2.84 -4.36 16.26
CA TRP A 47 2.08 -4.93 15.14
C TRP A 47 2.75 -6.21 14.62
N ASN A 48 2.05 -6.99 13.82
CA ASN A 48 2.53 -8.31 13.35
C ASN A 48 3.33 -8.20 12.06
N HIS A 49 2.77 -7.51 11.06
CA HIS A 49 3.41 -7.33 9.76
C HIS A 49 3.35 -5.88 9.32
N GLU A 50 4.32 -5.48 8.49
CA GLU A 50 4.44 -4.14 7.96
C GLU A 50 4.88 -4.11 6.50
N VAL A 51 4.60 -2.98 5.89
CA VAL A 51 4.78 -2.69 4.47
C VAL A 51 5.41 -1.32 4.37
N SER A 52 6.68 -1.28 3.94
CA SER A 52 7.43 -0.03 3.98
C SER A 52 6.92 1.02 3.00
N GLY A 53 6.72 2.24 3.49
CA GLY A 53 6.31 3.37 2.68
C GLY A 53 6.80 4.70 3.24
N ARG A 54 6.16 5.79 2.80
CA ARG A 54 6.47 7.17 3.18
C ARG A 54 5.20 8.00 3.27
N LEU A 55 5.29 9.10 4.01
CA LEU A 55 4.26 10.14 4.01
C LEU A 55 4.68 11.30 3.13
N ASN A 56 3.73 11.88 2.41
CA ASN A 56 3.98 13.04 1.55
C ASN A 56 4.46 14.25 2.35
N SER A 57 4.01 14.43 3.59
CA SER A 57 4.52 15.49 4.47
C SER A 57 6.00 15.36 4.83
N MET A 58 6.60 14.19 4.63
CA MET A 58 8.00 13.91 4.99
C MET A 58 8.96 13.98 3.79
N THR A 59 8.45 14.25 2.60
CA THR A 59 9.22 14.33 1.36
C THR A 59 9.02 15.72 0.73
N ALA A 60 10.12 16.38 0.36
CA ALA A 60 10.06 17.66 -0.35
C ALA A 60 9.69 17.46 -1.84
N ASP A 61 10.18 16.38 -2.45
CA ASP A 61 9.93 16.02 -3.85
C ASP A 61 9.88 14.49 -4.00
N VAL A 62 8.68 13.98 -4.29
CA VAL A 62 8.43 12.53 -4.43
C VAL A 62 9.18 11.92 -5.60
N GLN A 63 9.35 12.67 -6.69
CA GLN A 63 10.07 12.17 -7.85
C GLN A 63 11.55 12.07 -7.54
N ALA A 64 12.14 13.12 -6.98
CA ALA A 64 13.56 13.12 -6.62
C ALA A 64 13.89 12.01 -5.61
N ASP A 65 13.05 11.83 -4.58
CA ASP A 65 13.22 10.75 -3.59
C ASP A 65 13.11 9.35 -4.24
N GLY A 66 12.17 9.16 -5.16
CA GLY A 66 11.98 7.90 -5.87
C GLY A 66 13.15 7.57 -6.80
N GLU A 67 13.68 8.55 -7.51
CA GLU A 67 14.87 8.41 -8.35
C GLU A 67 16.11 8.10 -7.50
N ALA A 68 16.29 8.79 -6.38
CA ALA A 68 17.36 8.52 -5.42
C ALA A 68 17.27 7.11 -4.85
N PHE A 69 16.07 6.64 -4.52
CA PHE A 69 15.84 5.28 -4.04
C PHE A 69 16.24 4.22 -5.08
N VAL A 70 15.89 4.42 -6.35
CA VAL A 70 16.32 3.52 -7.43
C VAL A 70 17.84 3.57 -7.63
N ALA A 71 18.46 4.75 -7.57
CA ALA A 71 19.91 4.87 -7.67
C ALA A 71 20.64 4.10 -6.55
N ALA A 72 20.11 4.17 -5.33
CA ALA A 72 20.54 3.38 -4.18
C ALA A 72 20.45 1.86 -4.44
N ILE A 73 19.31 1.37 -4.93
CA ILE A 73 19.16 -0.06 -5.27
C ILE A 73 20.18 -0.47 -6.33
N VAL A 74 20.36 0.35 -7.37
CA VAL A 74 21.28 0.07 -8.48
C VAL A 74 22.73 0.01 -8.01
N SER A 75 23.13 0.87 -7.06
CA SER A 75 24.49 0.86 -6.51
C SER A 75 24.77 -0.36 -5.64
N GLY A 76 23.73 -0.96 -5.03
CA GLY A 76 23.80 -2.22 -4.30
C GLY A 76 23.85 -3.48 -5.18
N LEU A 77 23.63 -3.37 -6.51
CA LEU A 77 23.71 -4.52 -7.41
C LEU A 77 25.16 -5.00 -7.57
N GLN A 78 25.37 -6.31 -7.65
CA GLN A 78 26.68 -6.91 -7.91
C GLN A 78 27.32 -6.42 -9.22
N ASN A 79 26.51 -6.06 -10.21
CA ASN A 79 26.97 -5.44 -11.45
C ASN A 79 26.01 -4.31 -11.88
N PRO A 80 26.27 -3.06 -11.44
CA PRO A 80 25.40 -1.93 -11.74
C PRO A 80 25.24 -1.64 -13.24
N GLN A 81 26.24 -1.99 -14.05
CA GLN A 81 26.21 -1.81 -15.52
C GLN A 81 25.24 -2.79 -16.22
N LYS A 82 24.82 -3.85 -15.54
CA LYS A 82 23.81 -4.82 -16.01
C LYS A 82 22.41 -4.53 -15.45
N ARG A 83 22.15 -3.31 -15.01
CA ARG A 83 20.82 -2.86 -14.55
C ARG A 83 19.74 -3.28 -15.57
N PRO A 84 18.68 -3.98 -15.15
CA PRO A 84 17.56 -4.27 -16.03
C PRO A 84 16.89 -2.97 -16.51
N LYS A 85 16.56 -2.87 -17.80
CA LYS A 85 15.96 -1.66 -18.40
C LYS A 85 14.64 -1.22 -17.75
N HIS A 86 13.89 -2.18 -17.20
CA HIS A 86 12.62 -1.95 -16.53
C HIS A 86 12.77 -1.48 -15.08
N LEU A 87 13.96 -1.64 -14.46
CA LEU A 87 14.22 -1.18 -13.10
C LEU A 87 14.40 0.34 -13.17
N CYS A 88 13.37 1.12 -12.90
CA CYS A 88 13.35 2.58 -12.91
C CYS A 88 12.26 3.10 -11.97
N PHE A 89 12.34 4.37 -11.58
CA PHE A 89 11.25 4.97 -10.83
C PHE A 89 10.04 5.14 -11.76
N ALA A 90 9.03 4.29 -11.59
CA ALA A 90 7.87 4.22 -12.46
C ALA A 90 6.70 5.08 -11.95
N GLY A 91 6.64 5.31 -10.63
CA GLY A 91 5.56 6.03 -9.99
C GLY A 91 5.38 5.62 -8.53
N VAL A 92 4.17 5.84 -8.01
CA VAL A 92 3.82 5.49 -6.63
C VAL A 92 2.49 4.75 -6.54
N ALA A 93 2.40 3.82 -5.59
CA ALA A 93 1.13 3.28 -5.10
C ALA A 93 0.80 3.97 -3.78
N PHE A 94 -0.41 4.51 -3.62
CA PHE A 94 -0.71 5.42 -2.50
C PHE A 94 -2.17 5.38 -2.07
N ASN A 95 -2.41 5.81 -0.83
CA ASN A 95 -3.74 6.12 -0.30
C ASN A 95 -3.62 7.01 0.96
N SER A 96 -4.73 7.55 1.45
CA SER A 96 -4.72 8.30 2.72
C SER A 96 -4.58 7.34 3.91
N PRO A 97 -3.86 7.74 4.99
CA PRO A 97 -3.82 6.98 6.23
C PRO A 97 -5.21 6.64 6.79
N LYS A 98 -6.18 7.54 6.61
CA LYS A 98 -7.58 7.31 7.02
C LYS A 98 -8.19 6.09 6.30
N ASN A 99 -7.99 5.95 5.00
CA ASN A 99 -8.55 4.83 4.24
C ASN A 99 -7.79 3.52 4.52
N LEU A 100 -6.50 3.62 4.85
CA LEU A 100 -5.66 2.48 5.21
C LEU A 100 -5.86 2.02 6.67
N ALA A 101 -6.47 2.85 7.52
CA ALA A 101 -6.91 2.48 8.86
C ALA A 101 -8.29 1.81 8.81
N THR A 102 -8.30 0.51 8.54
CA THR A 102 -9.53 -0.28 8.35
C THR A 102 -9.46 -1.63 9.04
N GLN A 103 -10.47 -2.47 8.82
CA GLN A 103 -10.54 -3.84 9.27
C GLN A 103 -10.74 -4.78 8.07
N ILE A 104 -9.80 -5.71 7.87
CA ILE A 104 -9.83 -6.76 6.85
C ILE A 104 -10.15 -8.08 7.56
N GLY A 105 -11.43 -8.45 7.61
CA GLY A 105 -11.87 -9.58 8.45
C GLY A 105 -11.61 -9.31 9.94
N ASN A 106 -10.69 -10.07 10.56
CA ASN A 106 -10.27 -9.86 11.95
C ASN A 106 -8.97 -9.06 12.09
N ILE A 107 -8.39 -8.62 10.98
CA ILE A 107 -7.09 -7.93 10.93
C ILE A 107 -7.36 -6.43 10.96
N ARG A 108 -6.82 -5.74 11.95
CA ARG A 108 -6.87 -4.27 12.02
C ARG A 108 -5.63 -3.71 11.33
N THR A 109 -5.79 -2.63 10.57
CA THR A 109 -4.70 -2.01 9.80
C THR A 109 -4.54 -0.53 10.14
N GLY A 110 -3.41 0.06 9.74
CA GLY A 110 -3.17 1.50 9.87
C GLY A 110 -1.83 1.91 9.28
N VAL A 111 -1.53 3.21 9.35
CA VAL A 111 -0.24 3.78 8.95
C VAL A 111 0.42 4.44 10.16
N PHE A 112 1.67 4.07 10.43
CA PHE A 112 2.42 4.53 11.58
C PHE A 112 3.76 5.10 11.14
N HIS A 113 4.21 6.13 11.85
CA HIS A 113 5.53 6.70 11.67
C HIS A 113 6.58 5.73 12.23
N THR A 114 7.55 5.34 11.40
CA THR A 114 8.53 4.28 11.70
C THR A 114 9.91 4.72 11.23
N PRO A 115 10.49 5.75 11.86
CA PRO A 115 11.79 6.25 11.44
C PRO A 115 12.82 5.13 11.56
N ILE A 116 13.69 5.00 10.57
CA ILE A 116 14.79 4.04 10.63
C ILE A 116 15.92 4.68 11.44
N ASP A 117 16.18 4.13 12.62
CA ASP A 117 17.25 4.58 13.53
C ASP A 117 18.67 4.15 13.11
N LEU A 118 18.80 3.43 11.98
CA LEU A 118 20.07 2.87 11.54
C LEU A 118 20.74 3.70 10.45
N PRO A 119 22.08 3.76 10.42
CA PRO A 119 22.88 4.38 9.36
C PRO A 119 22.88 3.50 8.09
N ASP A 120 21.73 2.92 7.75
CA ASP A 120 21.63 2.07 6.58
C ASP A 120 21.66 2.95 5.34
N ARG A 121 22.56 2.61 4.43
CA ARG A 121 23.05 3.49 3.36
C ARG A 121 21.99 3.76 2.29
N PHE A 122 20.85 3.10 2.44
CA PHE A 122 19.72 3.08 1.53
C PHE A 122 18.41 3.50 2.23
N ALA A 123 18.43 3.69 3.55
CA ALA A 123 17.28 4.11 4.33
C ALA A 123 17.15 5.63 4.28
N SER A 124 16.04 6.12 3.74
CA SER A 124 15.65 7.48 4.08
C SER A 124 15.23 7.47 5.55
N PRO A 125 15.66 8.45 6.37
CA PRO A 125 15.18 8.55 7.75
C PRO A 125 13.68 8.87 7.82
N ALA A 126 13.07 9.30 6.72
CA ALA A 126 11.66 9.64 6.61
C ALA A 126 10.81 8.43 6.17
N HIS A 127 10.42 7.60 7.13
CA HIS A 127 9.63 6.38 6.89
C HIS A 127 8.28 6.39 7.63
N ALA A 128 7.30 5.77 6.99
CA ALA A 128 6.04 5.41 7.61
C ALA A 128 5.51 4.13 6.98
N ASP A 129 5.07 3.20 7.81
CA ASP A 129 4.71 1.87 7.35
C ASP A 129 3.20 1.65 7.45
N PHE A 130 2.65 0.96 6.45
CA PHE A 130 1.35 0.33 6.60
C PHE A 130 1.55 -0.93 7.45
N VAL A 131 0.76 -1.06 8.52
CA VAL A 131 0.93 -2.13 9.51
C VAL A 131 -0.36 -2.91 9.69
N THR A 132 -0.24 -4.14 10.17
CA THR A 132 -1.36 -5.03 10.47
C THR A 132 -1.26 -5.61 11.87
N PHE A 133 -2.41 -5.71 12.55
CA PHE A 133 -2.56 -6.28 13.89
C PHE A 133 -3.47 -7.50 13.84
N GLY A 134 -3.09 -8.56 14.53
CA GLY A 134 -3.82 -9.83 14.57
C GLY A 134 -3.65 -10.69 13.31
N SER A 135 -2.71 -10.36 12.42
CA SER A 135 -2.42 -11.13 11.21
C SER A 135 -1.36 -12.21 11.45
N SER A 136 -1.45 -13.28 10.68
CA SER A 136 -0.49 -14.38 10.55
C SER A 136 0.06 -14.47 9.13
N ASP A 137 1.06 -15.32 8.89
CA ASP A 137 1.60 -15.56 7.55
C ASP A 137 0.55 -16.04 6.55
N HIS A 138 -0.48 -16.76 7.01
CA HIS A 138 -1.58 -17.24 6.17
C HIS A 138 -2.45 -16.10 5.63
N ASP A 139 -2.43 -14.93 6.27
CA ASP A 139 -3.25 -13.78 5.90
C ASP A 139 -2.58 -12.87 4.85
N LEU A 140 -1.28 -13.09 4.58
CA LEU A 140 -0.49 -12.17 3.75
C LEU A 140 -1.04 -12.03 2.33
N ASP A 141 -1.56 -13.10 1.73
CA ASP A 141 -2.15 -13.03 0.39
C ASP A 141 -3.44 -12.20 0.39
N ALA A 142 -4.29 -12.35 1.40
CA ALA A 142 -5.50 -11.53 1.55
C ALA A 142 -5.15 -10.05 1.75
N ILE A 143 -4.12 -9.75 2.55
CA ILE A 143 -3.63 -8.38 2.74
C ILE A 143 -3.08 -7.81 1.43
N ARG A 144 -2.32 -8.59 0.65
CA ARG A 144 -1.82 -8.16 -0.67
C ARG A 144 -2.95 -7.87 -1.64
N THR A 145 -3.94 -8.75 -1.74
CA THR A 145 -5.12 -8.52 -2.59
C THR A 145 -5.85 -7.26 -2.18
N TRP A 146 -6.11 -7.08 -0.87
CA TRP A 146 -6.76 -5.88 -0.38
C TRP A 146 -5.97 -4.60 -0.71
N LEU A 147 -4.65 -4.60 -0.50
CA LEU A 147 -3.80 -3.47 -0.87
C LEU A 147 -3.83 -3.20 -2.38
N GLN A 148 -3.81 -4.23 -3.21
CA GLN A 148 -3.88 -4.08 -4.67
C GLN A 148 -5.20 -3.40 -5.11
N GLU A 149 -6.31 -3.74 -4.47
CA GLU A 149 -7.63 -3.18 -4.77
C GLU A 149 -7.83 -1.76 -4.21
N ASN A 150 -7.16 -1.43 -3.11
CA ASN A 150 -7.39 -0.17 -2.39
C ASN A 150 -6.30 0.87 -2.60
N LEU A 151 -5.12 0.51 -3.10
CA LEU A 151 -4.09 1.48 -3.46
C LEU A 151 -4.37 2.06 -4.84
N LYS A 152 -4.33 3.39 -4.91
CA LYS A 152 -4.32 4.11 -6.19
C LYS A 152 -2.90 4.13 -6.72
N VAL A 153 -2.74 4.25 -8.04
CA VAL A 153 -1.41 4.38 -8.67
C VAL A 153 -1.33 5.70 -9.42
N LEU A 154 -0.17 6.36 -9.32
CA LEU A 154 0.20 7.47 -10.18
C LEU A 154 1.54 7.15 -10.83
N LYS A 155 1.63 7.26 -12.15
CA LYS A 155 2.91 7.18 -12.87
C LYS A 155 3.75 8.43 -12.55
N ALA A 156 5.07 8.34 -12.72
CA ALA A 156 5.99 9.43 -12.40
C ALA A 156 5.58 10.79 -13.02
N ALA A 157 5.09 10.80 -14.26
CA ALA A 157 4.63 12.00 -14.95
C ALA A 157 3.37 12.66 -14.34
N GLN A 158 2.71 12.03 -13.36
CA GLN A 158 1.44 12.47 -12.79
C GLN A 158 1.54 12.79 -11.29
N LEU A 159 2.73 12.73 -10.67
CA LEU A 159 2.89 12.84 -9.23
C LEU A 159 2.42 14.17 -8.64
N SER A 160 2.41 15.25 -9.43
CA SER A 160 1.85 16.55 -9.02
C SER A 160 0.36 16.48 -8.64
N LYS A 161 -0.35 15.43 -9.06
CA LYS A 161 -1.77 15.18 -8.71
C LYS A 161 -1.94 14.49 -7.36
N MET A 162 -0.89 13.94 -6.74
CA MET A 162 -1.03 13.09 -5.55
C MET A 162 -1.71 13.80 -4.35
N PRO A 163 -1.37 15.06 -3.99
CA PRO A 163 -2.00 15.73 -2.85
C PRO A 163 -3.51 15.94 -3.02
N SER A 164 -3.97 16.24 -4.25
CA SER A 164 -5.41 16.42 -4.51
C SER A 164 -6.15 15.09 -4.48
N VAL A 165 -5.54 13.99 -4.90
CA VAL A 165 -6.17 12.65 -4.87
C VAL A 165 -6.28 12.07 -3.46
N CYS A 166 -5.34 12.39 -2.57
CA CYS A 166 -5.39 11.99 -1.17
C CYS A 166 -6.39 12.81 -0.35
N SER A 167 -6.50 14.12 -0.61
CA SER A 167 -7.44 15.01 0.08
C SER A 167 -8.90 14.88 -0.40
N SER A 168 -9.11 14.45 -1.65
CA SER A 168 -10.44 14.29 -2.27
C SER A 168 -11.16 12.97 -1.93
N SER A 169 -10.81 12.30 -0.83
CA SER A 169 -11.50 11.08 -0.39
C SER A 169 -12.95 11.39 0.01
N GLN A 170 -13.82 11.55 -0.99
CA GLN A 170 -15.26 11.42 -0.86
C GLN A 170 -15.53 9.99 -0.42
N SER A 171 -16.32 9.86 0.64
CA SER A 171 -16.84 8.59 1.12
C SER A 171 -17.51 7.86 -0.04
N VAL A 172 -16.91 6.80 -0.55
CA VAL A 172 -17.62 5.87 -1.43
C VAL A 172 -18.56 5.10 -0.51
N THR A 173 -19.80 5.56 -0.43
CA THR A 173 -20.87 4.79 0.22
C THR A 173 -21.08 3.55 -0.63
N VAL A 174 -20.57 2.41 -0.18
CA VAL A 174 -20.90 1.12 -0.79
C VAL A 174 -22.36 0.87 -0.47
N GLU A 175 -23.25 1.14 -1.43
CA GLU A 175 -24.63 0.66 -1.36
C GLU A 175 -24.59 -0.87 -1.37
N THR A 176 -24.71 -1.44 -0.18
CA THR A 176 -24.94 -2.87 -0.01
C THR A 176 -26.34 -3.15 -0.52
N SER A 177 -26.44 -3.57 -1.78
CA SER A 177 -27.67 -4.13 -2.32
C SER A 177 -27.96 -5.44 -1.58
N SER A 178 -28.80 -5.37 -0.53
CA SER A 178 -29.30 -6.57 0.12
C SER A 178 -30.20 -7.29 -0.88
N ALA A 179 -29.71 -8.38 -1.47
CA ALA A 179 -30.53 -9.30 -2.22
C ALA A 179 -31.52 -9.96 -1.23
N ALA A 180 -32.74 -9.47 -1.20
CA ALA A 180 -33.84 -10.11 -0.48
C ALA A 180 -34.14 -11.47 -1.14
N SER A 181 -33.73 -12.53 -0.45
CA SER A 181 -34.08 -13.92 -0.77
C SER A 181 -35.59 -14.10 -0.72
N THR A 182 -36.23 -14.21 -1.89
CA THR A 182 -37.63 -14.64 -2.01
C THR A 182 -37.70 -16.14 -1.77
N ALA A 183 -38.07 -16.53 -0.55
CA ALA A 183 -38.45 -17.90 -0.24
C ALA A 183 -39.85 -18.17 -0.80
N GLN A 184 -39.94 -18.85 -1.94
CA GLN A 184 -41.20 -19.44 -2.41
C GLN A 184 -41.43 -20.77 -1.69
N SER A 185 -42.37 -20.75 -0.74
CA SER A 185 -42.94 -21.94 -0.11
C SER A 185 -43.80 -22.69 -1.12
N MET A 186 -43.38 -23.89 -1.53
CA MET A 186 -44.26 -24.86 -2.20
C MET A 186 -45.01 -25.63 -1.13
N THR A 187 -46.30 -25.31 -0.98
CA THR A 187 -47.26 -26.13 -0.25
C THR A 187 -48.40 -26.49 -1.20
N ASP A 188 -48.85 -27.74 -1.10
CA ASP A 188 -49.92 -28.42 -1.87
C ASP A 188 -49.50 -28.88 -3.28
N VAL A 189 -49.60 -30.17 -3.64
CA VAL A 189 -50.83 -30.95 -3.72
C VAL A 189 -50.58 -32.44 -3.40
N LEU A 190 -51.15 -32.92 -2.29
CA LEU A 190 -51.50 -34.33 -2.07
C LEU A 190 -52.85 -34.39 -1.35
N ARG A 191 -53.94 -34.26 -2.11
CA ARG A 191 -55.27 -34.74 -1.68
C ARG A 191 -56.07 -35.27 -2.87
N ARG A 192 -56.15 -36.60 -2.88
CA ARG A 192 -57.25 -37.49 -3.33
C ARG A 192 -57.65 -37.47 -4.80
#